data_AF-A0A2D7AR52-F1
#
_entry.id   AF-A0A2D7AR52-F1
#
_cell.length_a   1.000
_cell.length_b   1.000
_cell.length_c   1.000
_cell.angle_alpha   90.00
_cell.angle_beta   90.00
_cell.angle_gamma   90.00
#
_symmetry.space_group_name_H-M   'P 1'
#
loop_
_entity.id
_entity.type
_entity.pdbx_description
1 polymer ?
#
loop_
_entity_poly.entity_id
_entity_poly.type
_entity_poly.pdbx_seq_one_letter_code
_entity_poly.pdbx_strand_id
1 'polypeptide(L)'
;MASALVDQLISQKPRDDDTQGILVKGLRILAAVLNSRGKYKRARITIGLLHKHRNKHGKAVGHDLVSGAADYHLAGFIHANAGKKGAAKKAFAKCEKMQPGHLAAALDAAEQCGYSKQLAKLYPLAGPVISKNGTYVLEIEGRPPGDARRIGSVLGGEIQADIERQIAAIMSGEQAANARLQAAVDSLVPAHDYHS
;
A
#
# COMPACT_ATOMS: atom_id res chain seq x y z
N MET A 1 -5.96 -3.98 25.67
CA MET A 1 -7.26 -4.28 25.03
C MET A 1 -7.11 -5.19 23.82
N ALA A 2 -6.46 -4.78 22.71
CA ALA A 2 -6.35 -5.64 21.52
C ALA A 2 -5.67 -7.01 21.73
N SER A 3 -4.67 -7.12 22.63
CA SER A 3 -4.01 -8.39 22.92
C SER A 3 -4.94 -9.40 23.62
N ALA A 4 -5.68 -8.97 24.64
CA ALA A 4 -6.57 -9.84 25.42
C ALA A 4 -7.69 -10.43 24.55
N LEU A 5 -8.28 -9.61 23.65
CA LEU A 5 -9.27 -10.08 22.69
C LEU A 5 -8.68 -11.13 21.73
N VAL A 6 -7.49 -10.87 21.18
CA VAL A 6 -6.82 -11.83 20.29
C VAL A 6 -6.49 -13.13 21.04
N ASP A 7 -6.03 -13.05 22.28
CA ASP A 7 -5.71 -14.23 23.10
C ASP A 7 -6.98 -15.06 23.39
N GLN A 8 -8.10 -14.41 23.72
CA GLN A 8 -9.41 -15.05 23.89
C GLN A 8 -9.90 -15.71 22.59
N LEU A 9 -9.80 -15.02 21.46
CA LEU A 9 -10.20 -15.58 20.17
C LEU A 9 -9.31 -16.75 19.74
N ILE A 10 -8.02 -16.73 20.09
CA ILE A 10 -7.11 -17.86 19.81
C ILE A 10 -7.49 -19.09 20.66
N SER A 11 -7.88 -18.89 21.92
CA SER A 11 -8.22 -19.96 22.85
C SER A 11 -9.59 -20.58 22.59
N GLN A 12 -10.56 -19.80 22.10
CA GLN A 12 -11.90 -20.29 21.74
C GLN A 12 -11.81 -21.28 20.56
N LYS A 13 -12.09 -22.56 20.78
CA LYS A 13 -12.13 -23.61 19.73
C LYS A 13 -13.36 -24.51 19.96
N PRO A 14 -14.08 -24.94 18.90
CA PRO A 14 -13.92 -24.56 17.48
C PRO A 14 -14.34 -23.11 17.20
N ARG A 15 -14.04 -22.61 15.99
CA ARG A 15 -14.46 -21.28 15.53
C ARG A 15 -15.14 -21.42 14.18
N ASP A 16 -16.25 -20.72 14.00
CA ASP A 16 -16.87 -20.50 12.71
C ASP A 16 -16.04 -19.51 11.86
N ASP A 17 -16.45 -19.33 10.61
CA ASP A 17 -15.73 -18.49 9.67
C ASP A 17 -15.77 -17.01 10.05
N ASP A 18 -16.89 -16.53 10.61
CA ASP A 18 -17.04 -15.14 11.06
C ASP A 18 -16.09 -14.83 12.23
N THR A 19 -16.07 -15.68 13.27
CA THR A 19 -15.14 -15.53 14.40
C THR A 19 -13.69 -15.63 13.93
N GLN A 20 -13.41 -16.51 12.97
CA GLN A 20 -12.09 -16.64 12.37
C GLN A 20 -11.69 -15.38 11.57
N GLY A 21 -12.65 -14.72 10.90
CA GLY A 21 -12.48 -13.43 10.24
C GLY A 21 -12.21 -12.28 11.23
N ILE A 22 -12.93 -12.24 12.36
CA ILE A 22 -12.68 -11.28 13.45
C ILE A 22 -11.27 -11.46 14.02
N LEU A 23 -10.82 -12.69 14.24
CA LEU A 23 -9.45 -12.98 14.70
C LEU A 23 -8.40 -12.44 13.72
N VAL A 24 -8.60 -12.60 12.40
CA VAL A 24 -7.69 -12.05 11.38
C VAL A 24 -7.62 -10.52 11.48
N LYS A 25 -8.76 -9.83 11.59
CA LYS A 25 -8.81 -8.38 11.76
C LYS A 25 -8.13 -7.93 13.06
N GLY A 26 -8.38 -8.63 14.17
CA GLY A 26 -7.75 -8.37 15.46
C GLY A 26 -6.23 -8.53 15.43
N LEU A 27 -5.73 -9.59 14.79
CA LEU A 27 -4.30 -9.83 14.62
C LEU A 27 -3.63 -8.73 13.79
N ARG A 28 -4.30 -8.23 12.74
CA ARG A 28 -3.81 -7.11 11.92
C ARG A 28 -3.65 -5.84 12.74
N ILE A 29 -4.68 -5.45 13.48
CA ILE A 29 -4.65 -4.27 14.36
C ILE A 29 -3.56 -4.43 15.43
N LEU A 30 -3.50 -5.60 16.07
CA LEU A 30 -2.48 -5.87 17.10
C LEU A 30 -1.06 -5.79 16.54
N ALA A 31 -0.80 -6.33 15.34
CA ALA A 31 0.51 -6.24 14.70
C ALA A 31 0.91 -4.79 14.42
N ALA A 32 -0.01 -3.98 13.89
CA ALA A 32 0.21 -2.56 13.61
C ALA A 32 0.50 -1.76 14.89
N VAL A 33 -0.31 -1.95 15.94
CA VAL A 33 -0.12 -1.28 17.24
C VAL A 33 1.18 -1.71 17.91
N LEU A 34 1.58 -2.98 17.82
CA LEU A 34 2.85 -3.44 18.36
C LEU A 34 4.03 -2.83 17.60
N ASN A 35 3.91 -2.65 16.28
CA ASN A 35 4.93 -2.00 15.46
C ASN A 35 5.11 -0.53 15.85
N SER A 36 4.01 0.24 15.92
CA SER A 36 4.06 1.67 16.27
C SER A 36 4.60 1.92 17.68
N ARG A 37 4.40 0.97 18.59
CA ARG A 37 4.94 1.03 19.96
C ARG A 37 6.38 0.54 20.10
N GLY A 38 7.09 0.28 19.00
CA GLY A 38 8.46 -0.23 19.02
C GLY A 38 8.62 -1.67 19.50
N LYS A 39 7.52 -2.41 19.70
CA LYS A 39 7.53 -3.80 20.22
C LYS A 39 7.77 -4.81 19.09
N TYR A 40 8.85 -4.62 18.34
CA TYR A 40 9.10 -5.32 17.07
C TYR A 40 9.19 -6.85 17.20
N LYS A 41 9.75 -7.37 18.30
CA LYS A 41 9.79 -8.82 18.55
C LYS A 41 8.38 -9.42 18.64
N ARG A 42 7.46 -8.75 19.35
CA ARG A 42 6.06 -9.19 19.46
C ARG A 42 5.31 -8.95 18.15
N ALA A 43 5.49 -7.80 17.51
CA ALA A 43 4.88 -7.51 16.21
C ALA A 43 5.21 -8.57 15.15
N ARG A 44 6.47 -9.04 15.12
CA ARG A 44 6.93 -10.12 14.23
C ARG A 44 6.28 -11.48 14.51
N ILE A 45 5.97 -11.79 15.76
CA ILE A 45 5.25 -13.02 16.12
C ILE A 45 3.79 -12.87 15.68
N THR A 46 3.16 -11.75 16.00
CA THR A 46 1.76 -11.47 15.66
C THR A 46 1.53 -11.48 14.15
N ILE A 47 2.42 -10.90 13.33
CA ILE A 47 2.28 -10.93 11.87
C ILE A 47 2.44 -12.35 11.30
N GLY A 48 3.27 -13.20 11.91
CA GLY A 48 3.35 -14.62 11.55
C GLY A 48 2.06 -15.38 11.83
N LEU A 49 1.44 -15.12 12.99
CA LEU A 49 0.12 -15.65 13.33
C LEU A 49 -0.97 -15.15 12.37
N LEU A 50 -0.94 -13.85 12.02
CA LEU A 50 -1.86 -13.26 11.05
C LEU A 50 -1.82 -14.02 9.72
N HIS A 51 -0.64 -14.23 9.15
CA HIS A 51 -0.51 -14.96 7.88
C HIS A 51 -1.08 -16.38 7.96
N LYS A 52 -0.83 -17.09 9.06
CA LYS A 52 -1.35 -18.45 9.29
C LYS A 52 -2.88 -18.45 9.36
N HIS A 53 -3.46 -17.55 10.15
CA HIS A 53 -4.90 -17.47 10.35
C HIS A 53 -5.65 -16.94 9.13
N ARG A 54 -5.08 -15.97 8.40
CA ARG A 54 -5.62 -15.52 7.11
C ARG A 54 -5.63 -16.64 6.09
N ASN A 55 -4.54 -17.41 5.98
CA ASN A 55 -4.49 -18.52 5.04
C ASN A 55 -5.52 -19.61 5.39
N LYS A 56 -5.73 -19.88 6.68
CA LYS A 56 -6.79 -20.79 7.12
C LYS A 56 -8.18 -20.26 6.74
N HIS A 57 -8.47 -18.99 7.04
CA HIS A 57 -9.74 -18.36 6.73
C HIS A 57 -10.00 -18.33 5.22
N GLY A 58 -9.00 -17.94 4.42
CA GLY A 58 -9.15 -17.85 2.97
C GLY A 58 -9.35 -19.19 2.25
N LYS A 59 -8.99 -20.32 2.88
CA LYS A 59 -9.36 -21.65 2.38
C LYS A 59 -10.84 -21.96 2.56
N ALA A 60 -11.49 -21.37 3.57
CA ALA A 60 -12.90 -21.58 3.86
C ALA A 60 -13.80 -20.60 3.07
N VAL A 61 -13.43 -19.31 3.05
CA VAL A 61 -14.28 -18.24 2.49
C VAL A 61 -13.74 -17.60 1.20
N GLY A 62 -12.58 -18.05 0.71
CA GLY A 62 -11.90 -17.45 -0.44
C GLY A 62 -10.79 -16.47 -0.04
N HIS A 63 -9.77 -16.36 -0.91
CA HIS A 63 -8.60 -15.54 -0.64
C HIS A 63 -8.82 -14.07 -1.02
N ASP A 64 -8.87 -13.20 -0.01
CA ASP A 64 -8.75 -11.75 -0.21
C ASP A 64 -7.28 -11.35 -0.43
N LEU A 65 -6.93 -11.17 -1.71
CA LEU A 65 -5.58 -10.81 -2.12
C LEU A 65 -5.20 -9.37 -1.75
N VAL A 66 -6.18 -8.45 -1.68
CA VAL A 66 -5.94 -7.03 -1.37
C VAL A 66 -5.59 -6.88 0.10
N SER A 67 -6.41 -7.43 1.00
CA SER A 67 -6.06 -7.50 2.42
C SER A 67 -4.77 -8.30 2.65
N GLY A 68 -4.56 -9.34 1.84
CA GLY A 68 -3.34 -10.14 1.85
C GLY A 68 -2.08 -9.32 1.55
N ALA A 69 -2.14 -8.48 0.52
CA ALA A 69 -1.06 -7.57 0.14
C ALA A 69 -0.78 -6.55 1.25
N ALA A 70 -1.81 -5.93 1.81
CA ALA A 70 -1.68 -4.99 2.93
C ALA A 70 -1.01 -5.61 4.18
N ASP A 71 -1.31 -6.87 4.49
CA ASP A 71 -0.64 -7.59 5.58
C ASP A 71 0.87 -7.76 5.32
N TYR A 72 1.24 -8.08 4.07
CA TYR A 72 2.65 -8.22 3.71
C TYR A 72 3.38 -6.88 3.62
N HIS A 73 2.67 -5.81 3.25
CA HIS A 73 3.19 -4.44 3.34
C HIS A 73 3.50 -4.06 4.78
N LEU A 74 2.57 -4.32 5.72
CA LEU A 74 2.80 -4.17 7.17
C LEU A 74 3.94 -5.07 7.68
N ALA A 75 4.02 -6.32 7.20
CA ALA A 75 5.12 -7.22 7.55
C ALA A 75 6.49 -6.68 7.10
N GLY A 76 6.54 -6.01 5.93
CA GLY A 76 7.70 -5.31 5.42
C GLY A 76 8.21 -4.27 6.41
N PHE A 77 7.34 -3.36 6.86
CA PHE A 77 7.66 -2.37 7.88
C PHE A 77 8.11 -2.99 9.21
N ILE A 78 7.37 -3.98 9.71
CA ILE A 78 7.71 -4.66 10.97
C ILE A 78 9.11 -5.28 10.90
N HIS A 79 9.47 -5.87 9.77
CA HIS A 79 10.81 -6.45 9.60
C HIS A 79 11.89 -5.38 9.43
N ALA A 80 11.62 -4.30 8.69
CA ALA A 80 12.57 -3.21 8.50
C ALA A 80 12.88 -2.53 9.83
N ASN A 81 11.86 -2.16 10.60
CA ASN A 81 11.98 -1.54 11.92
C ASN A 81 12.69 -2.46 12.93
N ALA A 82 12.59 -3.77 12.75
CA ALA A 82 13.33 -4.76 13.54
C ALA A 82 14.80 -4.95 13.11
N GLY A 83 15.31 -4.16 12.16
CA GLY A 83 16.65 -4.29 11.58
C GLY A 83 16.81 -5.46 10.60
N LYS A 84 15.71 -6.12 10.19
CA LYS A 84 15.73 -7.33 9.34
C LYS A 84 15.44 -7.02 7.88
N LYS A 85 16.32 -6.26 7.23
CA LYS A 85 16.17 -5.80 5.83
C LYS A 85 15.90 -6.93 4.83
N GLY A 86 16.57 -8.09 4.96
CA GLY A 86 16.33 -9.24 4.08
C GLY A 86 14.92 -9.83 4.20
N ALA A 87 14.35 -9.86 5.41
CA ALA A 87 12.98 -10.31 5.63
C ALA A 87 11.95 -9.27 5.17
N ALA A 88 12.25 -7.99 5.38
CA ALA A 88 11.43 -6.87 4.90
C ALA A 88 11.30 -6.89 3.37
N LYS A 89 12.43 -7.03 2.66
CA LYS A 89 12.45 -7.17 1.20
C LYS A 89 11.54 -8.31 0.72
N LYS A 90 11.63 -9.49 1.34
CA LYS A 90 10.80 -10.65 0.98
C LYS A 90 9.31 -10.37 1.19
N ALA A 91 8.97 -9.65 2.26
CA ALA A 91 7.59 -9.27 2.56
C ALA A 91 7.06 -8.26 1.53
N PHE A 92 7.79 -7.19 1.21
CA PHE A 92 7.40 -6.24 0.17
C PHE A 92 7.29 -6.91 -1.21
N ALA A 93 8.21 -7.81 -1.56
CA ALA A 93 8.11 -8.59 -2.80
C ALA A 93 6.88 -9.51 -2.82
N LYS A 94 6.42 -10.00 -1.67
CA LYS A 94 5.20 -10.80 -1.58
C LYS A 94 3.94 -9.93 -1.69
N CYS A 95 3.97 -8.71 -1.14
CA CYS A 95 2.93 -7.70 -1.36
C CYS A 95 2.74 -7.44 -2.86
N GLU A 96 3.82 -7.13 -3.59
CA GLU A 96 3.77 -6.88 -5.03
C GLU A 96 3.27 -8.09 -5.83
N LYS A 97 3.59 -9.32 -5.40
CA LYS A 97 3.06 -10.53 -6.03
C LYS A 97 1.55 -10.73 -5.81
N MET A 98 1.00 -10.23 -4.70
CA MET A 98 -0.43 -10.32 -4.40
C MET A 98 -1.23 -9.21 -5.07
N GLN A 99 -0.66 -8.02 -5.15
CA GLN A 99 -1.26 -6.87 -5.81
C GLN A 99 -0.19 -6.15 -6.65
N PRO A 100 -0.01 -6.55 -7.92
CA PRO A 100 0.98 -5.92 -8.81
C PRO A 100 0.69 -4.44 -9.04
N GLY A 101 1.74 -3.62 -9.14
CA GLY A 101 1.60 -2.18 -9.31
C GLY A 101 1.38 -1.43 -7.99
N HIS A 102 1.80 -1.99 -6.86
CA HIS A 102 1.61 -1.37 -5.55
C HIS A 102 2.72 -0.35 -5.27
N LEU A 103 2.57 0.87 -5.79
CA LEU A 103 3.54 1.96 -5.67
C LEU A 103 3.96 2.23 -4.22
N ALA A 104 3.01 2.29 -3.29
CA ALA A 104 3.33 2.54 -1.88
C ALA A 104 4.31 1.49 -1.31
N ALA A 105 4.09 0.20 -1.61
CA ALA A 105 4.96 -0.88 -1.14
C ALA A 105 6.35 -0.84 -1.80
N ALA A 106 6.42 -0.46 -3.08
CA ALA A 106 7.70 -0.28 -3.78
C ALA A 106 8.49 0.91 -3.22
N LEU A 107 7.81 2.02 -2.91
CA LEU A 107 8.40 3.19 -2.26
C LEU A 107 8.95 2.85 -0.89
N ASP A 108 8.15 2.21 -0.04
CA ASP A 108 8.57 1.85 1.31
C ASP A 108 9.71 0.81 1.29
N ALA A 109 9.71 -0.12 0.33
CA ALA A 109 10.83 -1.04 0.14
C ALA A 109 12.12 -0.30 -0.27
N ALA A 110 12.00 0.75 -1.08
CA ALA A 110 13.13 1.55 -1.49
C ALA A 110 13.71 2.36 -0.34
N GLU A 111 12.88 3.05 0.44
CA GLU A 111 13.32 3.85 1.60
C GLU A 111 13.87 2.99 2.74
N GLN A 112 13.12 1.95 3.13
CA GLN A 112 13.44 1.18 4.33
C GLN A 112 14.60 0.19 4.10
N CYS A 113 14.75 -0.27 2.86
CA CYS A 113 15.68 -1.35 2.53
C CYS A 113 16.68 -1.00 1.42
N GLY A 114 16.58 0.17 0.78
CA GLY A 114 17.46 0.59 -0.32
C GLY A 114 17.16 -0.09 -1.67
N TYR A 115 15.98 -0.68 -1.84
CA TYR A 115 15.62 -1.42 -3.06
C TYR A 115 14.73 -0.61 -4.01
N SER A 116 15.32 0.34 -4.74
CA SER A 116 14.61 1.25 -5.66
C SER A 116 14.24 0.63 -7.02
N LYS A 117 14.78 -0.54 -7.39
CA LYS A 117 14.56 -1.15 -8.73
C LYS A 117 13.08 -1.35 -9.08
N GLN A 118 12.26 -1.80 -8.13
CA GLN A 118 10.82 -1.99 -8.39
C GLN A 118 10.11 -0.65 -8.51
N LEU A 119 10.49 0.33 -7.68
CA LEU A 119 9.91 1.68 -7.75
C LEU A 119 10.21 2.34 -9.10
N ALA A 120 11.46 2.26 -9.57
CA ALA A 120 11.86 2.77 -10.88
C ALA A 120 11.10 2.11 -12.04
N LYS A 121 10.71 0.84 -11.90
CA LYS A 121 9.90 0.13 -12.89
C LYS A 121 8.43 0.57 -12.87
N LEU A 122 7.88 0.85 -11.69
CA LEU A 122 6.47 1.21 -11.53
C LEU A 122 6.21 2.70 -11.78
N TYR A 123 7.19 3.57 -11.53
CA TYR A 123 7.05 5.02 -11.69
C TYR A 123 6.50 5.44 -13.06
N PRO A 124 7.02 4.95 -14.21
CA PRO A 124 6.51 5.35 -15.52
C PRO A 124 5.04 4.95 -15.76
N LEU A 125 4.52 3.97 -15.02
CA LEU A 125 3.14 3.50 -15.14
C LEU A 125 2.16 4.31 -14.29
N ALA A 126 2.65 5.16 -13.39
CA ALA A 126 1.83 5.90 -12.44
C ALA A 126 1.10 7.10 -13.05
N GLY A 127 1.53 7.56 -14.23
CA GLY A 127 1.03 8.78 -14.86
C GLY A 127 1.48 10.06 -14.14
N PRO A 128 0.79 11.19 -14.36
CA PRO A 128 1.14 12.47 -13.75
C PRO A 128 0.85 12.52 -12.25
N VAL A 129 1.46 13.49 -11.57
CA VAL A 129 1.18 13.81 -10.17
C VAL A 129 -0.26 14.30 -10.03
N ILE A 130 -0.93 13.85 -8.96
CA ILE A 130 -2.33 14.19 -8.68
C ILE A 130 -2.43 14.75 -7.27
N SER A 131 -3.26 15.77 -7.07
CA SER A 131 -3.62 16.26 -5.75
C SER A 131 -4.83 15.48 -5.22
N LYS A 132 -4.66 14.79 -4.08
CA LYS A 132 -5.72 14.01 -3.43
C LYS A 132 -5.71 14.31 -1.94
N ASN A 133 -6.81 14.88 -1.42
CA ASN A 133 -6.95 15.24 0.00
C ASN A 133 -5.80 16.11 0.55
N GLY A 134 -5.28 17.04 -0.26
CA GLY A 134 -4.19 17.94 0.14
C GLY A 134 -2.80 17.30 0.08
N THR A 135 -2.65 16.08 -0.45
CA THR A 135 -1.35 15.46 -0.70
C THR A 135 -1.13 15.21 -2.20
N TYR A 136 0.14 15.22 -2.61
CA TYR A 136 0.55 14.96 -3.99
C TYR A 136 0.96 13.51 -4.14
N VAL A 137 0.26 12.78 -5.00
CA VAL A 137 0.43 11.33 -5.13
C VAL A 137 0.60 10.91 -6.58
N LEU A 138 1.29 9.79 -6.76
CA LEU A 138 1.38 9.02 -7.99
C LEU A 138 0.60 7.73 -7.78
N GLU A 139 -0.28 7.39 -8.73
CA GLU A 139 -1.24 6.29 -8.57
C GLU A 139 -1.37 5.51 -9.87
N ILE A 140 -1.06 4.22 -9.84
CA ILE A 140 -1.51 3.30 -10.89
C ILE A 140 -2.99 3.02 -10.64
N GLU A 141 -3.81 3.00 -11.69
CA GLU A 141 -5.27 2.87 -11.58
C GLU A 141 -5.69 1.67 -10.71
N GLY A 142 -6.51 1.94 -9.68
CA GLY A 142 -6.98 0.91 -8.74
C GLY A 142 -5.88 0.29 -7.89
N ARG A 143 -4.73 0.95 -7.71
CA ARG A 143 -3.62 0.50 -6.87
C ARG A 143 -3.29 1.51 -5.78
N PRO A 144 -2.71 1.08 -4.65
CA PRO A 144 -2.39 2.00 -3.57
C PRO A 144 -1.36 3.06 -4.02
N PRO A 145 -1.68 4.36 -3.86
CA PRO A 145 -0.84 5.45 -4.33
C PRO A 145 0.45 5.57 -3.51
N GLY A 146 1.50 6.09 -4.13
CA GLY A 146 2.72 6.52 -3.46
C GLY A 146 2.80 8.04 -3.39
N ASP A 147 3.41 8.57 -2.33
CA ASP A 147 3.66 10.01 -2.20
C ASP A 147 4.67 10.46 -3.27
N ALA A 148 4.29 11.46 -4.07
CA ALA A 148 5.07 11.89 -5.22
C ALA A 148 6.44 12.44 -4.80
N ARG A 149 6.50 13.27 -3.75
CA ARG A 149 7.76 13.88 -3.29
C ARG A 149 8.72 12.84 -2.76
N ARG A 150 8.21 11.86 -2.00
CA ARG A 150 9.01 10.74 -1.51
C ARG A 150 9.55 9.88 -2.66
N ILE A 151 8.73 9.61 -3.68
CA ILE A 151 9.18 8.90 -4.89
C ILE A 151 10.29 9.70 -5.60
N GLY A 152 10.11 11.00 -5.78
CA GLY A 152 11.12 11.88 -6.36
C GLY A 152 12.44 11.84 -5.59
N SER A 153 12.40 11.96 -4.26
CA SER A 153 13.60 11.89 -3.41
C SER A 153 14.34 10.54 -3.52
N VAL A 154 13.62 9.43 -3.69
CA VAL A 154 14.22 8.10 -3.80
C VAL A 154 14.83 7.84 -5.18
N LEU A 155 14.18 8.31 -6.24
CA LEU A 155 14.64 8.09 -7.62
C LEU A 155 15.68 9.14 -8.07
N GLY A 156 15.57 10.36 -7.54
CA GLY A 156 16.49 11.47 -7.79
C GLY A 156 16.51 11.97 -9.23
N GLY A 157 17.45 12.88 -9.51
CA GLY A 157 17.74 13.39 -10.85
C GLY A 157 16.56 14.10 -11.51
N GLU A 158 16.39 13.88 -12.80
CA GLU A 158 15.33 14.49 -13.61
C GLU A 158 13.93 14.11 -13.13
N ILE A 159 13.76 12.91 -12.58
CA ILE A 159 12.46 12.45 -12.05
C ILE A 159 12.02 13.33 -10.88
N GLN A 160 12.95 13.67 -9.99
CA GLN A 160 12.63 14.55 -8.86
C GLN A 160 12.26 15.95 -9.35
N ALA A 161 13.05 16.52 -10.27
CA ALA A 161 12.81 17.86 -10.81
C ALA A 161 11.47 17.95 -11.55
N ASP A 162 11.10 16.91 -12.30
CA ASP A 162 9.82 16.84 -13.01
C ASP A 162 8.64 16.76 -12.03
N ILE A 163 8.72 15.90 -11.00
CA ILE A 163 7.69 15.83 -9.94
C ILE A 163 7.52 17.17 -9.24
N GLU A 164 8.61 17.85 -8.89
CA GLU A 164 8.57 19.17 -8.24
C GLU A 164 7.94 20.23 -9.15
N ARG A 165 8.23 20.21 -10.46
CA ARG A 165 7.59 21.07 -11.45
C ARG A 165 6.08 20.80 -11.55
N GLN A 166 5.66 19.53 -11.62
CA GLN A 166 4.23 19.17 -11.67
C GLN A 166 3.50 19.63 -10.40
N ILE A 167 4.12 19.44 -9.23
CA ILE A 167 3.54 19.92 -7.95
C ILE A 167 3.39 21.45 -7.96
N ALA A 168 4.40 22.18 -8.43
CA ALA A 168 4.34 23.64 -8.54
C ALA A 168 3.21 24.10 -9.48
N ALA A 169 3.03 23.43 -10.63
CA ALA A 169 1.95 23.72 -11.58
C ALA A 169 0.56 23.44 -11.01
N ILE A 170 0.41 22.41 -10.17
CA ILE A 170 -0.85 22.15 -9.45
C ILE A 170 -1.10 23.24 -8.41
N MET A 171 -0.05 23.67 -7.70
CA MET A 171 -0.15 24.72 -6.67
C MET A 171 -0.47 26.10 -7.26
N SER A 172 0.05 26.42 -8.45
CA SER A 172 -0.24 27.67 -9.17
C SER A 172 -1.63 27.68 -9.82
N GLY A 173 -2.32 26.54 -9.85
CA GLY A 173 -3.60 26.38 -10.53
C GLY A 173 -3.47 26.26 -12.06
N GLU A 174 -2.26 26.20 -12.59
CA GLU A 174 -1.98 26.00 -14.03
C GLU A 174 -2.35 24.58 -14.48
N GLN A 175 -2.22 23.60 -13.59
CA GLN A 175 -2.90 22.31 -13.71
C GLN A 175 -4.15 22.35 -12.82
N ALA A 176 -5.33 22.52 -13.41
CA ALA A 176 -6.59 22.27 -12.71
C ALA A 176 -6.48 20.90 -12.01
N ALA A 177 -6.78 20.87 -10.71
CA ALA A 177 -6.31 19.89 -9.71
C ALA A 177 -6.56 18.39 -9.99
N ASN A 178 -7.09 18.01 -11.14
CA ASN A 178 -7.19 16.65 -11.62
C ASN A 178 -7.13 16.60 -13.16
N ALA A 179 -5.95 16.35 -13.73
CA ALA A 179 -5.84 15.94 -15.13
C ALA A 179 -6.71 14.71 -15.45
N ARG A 180 -7.02 13.88 -14.44
CA ARG A 180 -8.02 12.79 -14.53
C ARG A 180 -9.46 13.27 -14.60
N LEU A 181 -9.84 14.35 -13.89
CA LEU A 181 -11.15 14.97 -14.06
C LEU A 181 -11.24 15.60 -15.44
N GLN A 182 -10.18 16.29 -15.90
CA GLN A 182 -10.16 16.85 -17.25
C GLN A 182 -10.28 15.77 -18.32
N ALA A 183 -9.51 14.67 -18.22
CA ALA A 183 -9.61 13.56 -19.16
C ALA A 183 -10.98 12.85 -19.12
N ALA A 184 -11.62 12.75 -17.95
CA ALA A 184 -12.98 12.21 -17.81
C ALA A 184 -14.05 13.19 -18.31
N VAL A 185 -13.81 14.50 -18.20
CA VAL A 185 -14.67 15.55 -18.77
C VAL A 185 -14.54 15.55 -20.30
N ASP A 186 -13.32 15.45 -20.83
CA ASP A 186 -13.05 15.40 -22.26
C ASP A 186 -13.63 14.12 -22.90
N SER A 187 -13.73 13.01 -22.15
CA SER A 187 -14.42 11.79 -22.61
C SER A 187 -15.94 11.84 -22.49
N LEU A 188 -16.48 12.80 -21.74
CA LEU A 188 -17.92 13.05 -21.55
C LEU A 188 -18.50 14.07 -22.55
N VAL A 189 -17.66 14.76 -23.32
CA VAL A 189 -18.14 15.63 -24.42
C VAL A 189 -18.58 14.71 -25.57
N PRO A 190 -19.88 14.64 -25.90
CA PRO A 190 -20.31 13.93 -27.09
C PRO A 190 -19.67 14.62 -28.29
N ALA A 191 -19.02 13.85 -29.16
CA ALA A 191 -18.73 14.29 -30.52
C ALA A 191 -20.07 14.44 -31.25
N HIS A 192 -20.78 15.54 -30.98
CA HIS A 192 -21.96 15.91 -31.74
C HIS A 192 -21.48 16.37 -33.11
N ASP A 193 -21.46 15.43 -34.04
CA ASP A 193 -21.39 15.69 -35.46
C ASP A 193 -22.70 16.38 -35.86
N TYR A 194 -22.74 17.72 -35.79
CA TYR A 194 -23.87 18.52 -36.29
C TYR A 194 -23.73 18.79 -37.78
N HIS A 195 -23.41 17.78 -38.61
CA HIS A 195 -23.54 17.91 -40.07
C HIS A 195 -23.80 16.54 -40.74
N SER A 196 -25.08 16.19 -40.93
CA SER A 196 -25.69 15.88 -42.24
C SER A 196 -27.20 15.72 -42.12
#